data_AF-H1VZP7-F1
#
_entry.id   AF-H1VZP7-F1
#
_cell.length_a   1.000
_cell.length_b   1.000
_cell.length_c   1.000
_cell.angle_alpha   90.00
_cell.angle_beta   90.00
_cell.angle_gamma   90.00
#
_symmetry.space_group_name_H-M   'P 1'
#
loop_
_entity.id
_entity.type
_entity.pdbx_description
1 polymer ?
#
loop_
_entity_poly.entity_id
_entity_poly.type
_entity_poly.pdbx_seq_one_letter_code
_entity_poly.pdbx_strand_id
1 'polypeptide(L)' 'AMLYGAGVPNKEMMKKAPHVGIATVWWEGNPCKYVNLLSSWTILDFGKIVKKAVEKQGMLGWQFNTVGVSDAITMGGEGN' A
#
# COMPACT_ATOMS: atom_id res chain seq x y z
N ALA A 1 8.58 -10.09 19.57
CA ALA A 1 9.77 -10.23 18.70
C ALA A 1 9.48 -9.69 17.29
N MET A 2 8.51 -10.22 16.55
CA MET A 2 8.27 -9.87 15.14
C MET A 2 7.90 -8.40 14.88
N LEU A 3 7.03 -7.80 15.70
CA LEU A 3 6.64 -6.39 15.51
C LEU A 3 7.79 -5.39 15.75
N TYR A 4 8.69 -5.68 16.69
CA TYR A 4 9.91 -4.88 16.87
C TYR A 4 10.84 -5.03 15.66
N GLY A 5 11.01 -6.24 15.13
CA GLY A 5 11.77 -6.49 13.90
C GLY A 5 11.15 -5.82 12.66
N ALA A 6 9.83 -5.64 12.64
CA ALA A 6 9.10 -4.96 11.58
C ALA A 6 9.12 -3.42 11.69
N GLY A 7 9.74 -2.86 12.74
CA GLY A 7 9.96 -1.42 12.87
C GLY A 7 9.16 -0.71 13.97
N VAL A 8 8.49 -1.42 14.88
CA VAL A 8 7.90 -0.78 16.06
C VAL A 8 9.03 -0.27 16.98
N PRO A 9 9.11 1.03 17.31
CA PRO A 9 10.32 1.61 17.91
C PRO A 9 10.46 1.35 19.41
N ASN A 10 9.35 1.20 20.16
CA ASN A 10 9.39 1.00 21.60
C ASN A 10 8.11 0.35 22.14
N LYS A 11 8.14 -0.04 23.43
CA LYS A 11 7.04 -0.74 24.12
C LYS A 11 5.79 0.11 24.32
N GLU A 12 5.94 1.42 24.44
CA GLU A 12 4.80 2.33 24.61
C GLU A 12 4.01 2.44 23.30
N MET A 13 4.71 2.66 22.17
CA MET A 13 4.11 2.64 20.84
C MET A 13 3.44 1.30 20.55
N MET A 14 4.08 0.19 20.90
CA MET A 14 3.50 -1.16 20.74
C MET A 14 2.17 -1.35 21.48
N LYS A 15 1.99 -0.69 22.63
CA LYS A 15 0.80 -0.86 23.48
C LYS A 15 -0.30 0.14 23.18
N LYS A 16 0.05 1.34 22.74
CA LYS A 16 -0.85 2.50 22.73
C LYS A 16 -1.13 3.05 21.34
N ALA A 17 -0.20 2.89 20.39
CA ALA A 17 -0.38 3.45 19.05
C ALA A 17 -1.37 2.58 18.25
N PRO A 18 -2.37 3.18 17.59
CA PRO A 18 -3.20 2.47 16.63
C PRO A 18 -2.36 1.90 15.48
N HIS A 19 -2.68 0.66 15.06
CA HIS A 19 -2.11 0.03 13.87
C HIS A 19 -3.03 0.27 12.68
N VAL A 20 -2.49 0.82 11.59
CA VAL A 20 -3.25 1.13 10.38
C VAL A 20 -2.68 0.35 9.21
N GLY A 21 -3.50 -0.53 8.64
CA GLY A 21 -3.19 -1.25 7.41
C GLY A 21 -3.45 -0.38 6.18
N ILE A 22 -2.47 -0.26 5.30
CA ILE A 22 -2.56 0.51 4.06
C ILE A 22 -2.50 -0.49 2.91
N ALA A 23 -3.67 -0.84 2.38
CA ALA A 23 -3.82 -1.80 1.29
C ALA A 23 -3.70 -1.08 -0.07
N THR A 24 -2.59 -1.29 -0.77
CA THR A 24 -2.41 -0.78 -2.13
C THR A 24 -2.73 -1.85 -3.18
N VAL A 25 -3.40 -1.46 -4.26
CA VAL A 25 -3.65 -2.34 -5.42
C VAL A 25 -2.71 -1.90 -6.53
N TRP A 26 -1.48 -2.39 -6.50
CA TRP A 26 -0.45 -2.01 -7.48
C TRP A 26 0.03 -3.22 -8.26
N TRP A 27 0.11 -3.07 -9.58
CA TRP A 27 0.82 -3.97 -10.48
C TRP A 27 1.07 -3.27 -11.83
N GLU A 28 2.10 -3.72 -12.55
CA GLU A 28 2.67 -3.00 -13.69
C GLU A 28 1.87 -3.11 -14.99
N GLY A 29 0.99 -4.11 -15.14
CA GLY A 29 0.26 -4.32 -16.40
C GLY A 29 -1.09 -3.62 -16.46
N ASN A 30 -1.48 -2.82 -15.46
CA ASN A 30 -2.68 -1.99 -15.53
C ASN A 30 -2.32 -0.50 -15.35
N PRO A 31 -2.47 0.36 -16.37
CA PRO A 31 -2.18 1.79 -16.26
C PRO A 31 -2.99 2.50 -15.17
N CYS A 32 -4.17 1.97 -14.80
CA CYS A 32 -4.95 2.46 -13.67
C CYS A 32 -4.31 2.13 -12.30
N LYS A 33 -3.40 1.15 -12.24
CA LYS A 33 -2.76 0.66 -11.01
C LYS A 33 -1.29 1.07 -10.86
N TYR A 34 -0.62 1.48 -11.94
CA TYR A 34 0.72 2.06 -11.87
C TYR A 34 0.79 3.57 -12.19
N VAL A 35 -0.33 4.19 -12.58
CA VAL A 35 -0.54 5.62 -12.90
C VAL A 35 0.52 6.20 -13.87
N ASN A 36 0.18 6.03 -15.17
CA ASN A 36 0.66 6.66 -16.42
C ASN A 36 2.19 6.67 -16.72
N LEU A 37 2.54 6.33 -17.97
CA LEU A 37 3.89 6.48 -18.58
C LEU A 37 4.47 7.91 -18.49
N LEU A 38 3.63 8.93 -18.26
CA LEU A 38 4.03 10.33 -18.11
C LEU A 38 4.28 10.77 -16.65
N SER A 39 3.87 9.95 -15.66
CA SER A 39 4.08 10.24 -14.24
C SER A 39 4.92 9.14 -13.60
N SER A 40 6.05 9.50 -12.99
CA SER A 40 6.86 8.58 -12.19
C SER A 40 6.17 8.16 -10.87
N TRP A 41 4.85 8.34 -10.75
CA TRP A 41 4.10 8.26 -9.51
C TRP A 41 3.17 7.05 -9.50
N THR A 42 3.50 6.02 -8.71
CA THR A 42 2.71 4.78 -8.66
C THR A 42 1.72 4.77 -7.49
N ILE A 43 0.71 3.88 -7.53
CA ILE A 43 -0.14 3.61 -6.35
C ILE A 43 0.69 3.09 -5.17
N LEU A 44 1.79 2.39 -5.43
CA LEU A 44 2.73 1.97 -4.39
C LEU A 44 3.36 3.18 -3.69
N ASP A 45 3.73 4.23 -4.44
CA ASP A 45 4.28 5.47 -3.87
C ASP A 45 3.22 6.32 -3.18
N PHE A 46 1.98 6.29 -3.67
CA PHE A 46 0.85 6.88 -2.96
C PHE A 46 0.65 6.23 -1.58
N GLY A 47 0.75 4.90 -1.49
CA GLY A 47 0.72 4.19 -0.21
C GLY A 47 1.83 4.64 0.75
N LYS A 48 3.02 4.96 0.24
CA LYS A 48 4.12 5.52 1.06
C LYS A 48 3.81 6.92 1.57
N ILE A 49 3.12 7.76 0.80
CA ILE A 49 2.64 9.07 1.28
C ILE A 49 1.63 8.88 2.41
N VAL A 50 0.63 8.01 2.22
CA VAL A 50 -0.39 7.73 3.24
C VAL A 50 0.27 7.20 4.50
N LYS A 51 1.24 6.30 4.39
CA LYS A 51 2.01 5.80 5.54
C LYS A 51 2.69 6.92 6.31
N LYS A 52 3.38 7.83 5.62
CA LYS A 52 4.01 9.01 6.26
C LYS A 52 2.98 9.90 6.95
N ALA A 53 1.80 10.07 6.38
CA ALA A 53 0.73 10.87 7.00
C ALA A 53 0.18 10.21 8.28
N VAL A 54 -0.02 8.89 8.25
CA VAL A 54 -0.44 8.09 9.41
C VAL A 54 0.61 8.17 10.53
N GLU A 55 1.89 8.00 10.20
CA GLU A 55 3.00 8.08 11.16
C GLU A 55 3.10 9.47 11.80
N LYS A 56 2.87 10.54 11.03
CA LYS A 56 2.81 11.93 11.57
C LYS A 56 1.69 12.14 12.59
N GLN A 57 0.63 11.33 12.55
CA GLN A 57 -0.46 11.37 13.51
C GLN A 57 -0.24 10.45 14.73
N GLY A 58 0.99 9.92 14.90
CA GLY A 58 1.34 9.06 16.05
C GLY A 58 0.84 7.62 15.94
N MET A 59 0.48 7.17 14.73
CA MET A 59 0.01 5.81 14.45
C MET A 59 1.10 4.96 13.79
N LEU A 60 0.97 3.63 13.85
CA LEU A 60 1.86 2.68 13.18
C LEU A 60 1.28 2.26 11.83
N GLY A 61 1.93 2.66 10.73
CA GLY A 61 1.48 2.36 9.37
C GLY A 61 2.10 1.09 8.77
N TRP A 62 1.24 0.17 8.32
CA TRP A 62 1.62 -1.11 7.71
C TRP A 62 1.13 -1.18 6.26
N GLN A 63 2.02 -0.90 5.31
CA GLN A 63 1.68 -1.00 3.89
C GLN A 63 1.82 -2.44 3.40
N PHE A 64 0.80 -2.92 2.68
CA PHE A 64 0.81 -4.19 1.99
C PHE A 64 0.06 -4.08 0.65
N ASN A 65 0.29 -5.03 -0.25
CA ASN A 65 -0.35 -5.04 -1.57
C ASN A 65 -1.39 -6.15 -1.66
N THR A 66 -2.45 -5.88 -2.42
CA THR A 66 -3.43 -6.90 -2.85
C THR A 66 -3.41 -7.05 -4.36
N VAL A 67 -3.92 -8.19 -4.83
CA VAL A 67 -4.09 -8.47 -6.27
C VAL A 67 -5.16 -7.55 -6.88
N GLY A 68 -5.05 -7.31 -8.18
CA GLY A 68 -6.06 -6.65 -8.98
C GLY A 68 -5.89 -7.02 -10.46
N VAL A 69 -7.00 -7.02 -11.20
CA VAL A 69 -7.01 -7.30 -12.65
C VAL A 69 -7.27 -6.01 -13.44
N SER A 70 -7.17 -6.09 -14.76
CA SER A 70 -7.54 -5.00 -15.67
C SER A 70 -8.70 -5.47 -16.52
N ASP A 71 -9.89 -4.92 -16.28
CA ASP A 71 -11.08 -5.24 -17.06
C ASP A 71 -10.81 -5.02 -18.56
N ALA A 72 -10.13 -3.92 -18.93
CA ALA A 72 -9.76 -3.62 -20.31
C ALA A 72 -8.85 -4.68 -20.98
N ILE A 73 -8.06 -5.42 -20.19
CA ILE A 73 -7.22 -6.53 -20.70
C ILE A 73 -8.05 -7.81 -20.81
N THR A 74 -8.99 -8.04 -19.90
CA THR A 74 -9.80 -9.26 -19.86
C THR A 74 -11.02 -9.20 -20.78
N MET A 75 -11.44 -8.01 -21.24
CA MET A 75 -12.55 -7.85 -22.20
C MET A 75 -12.31 -8.64 -23.50
N GLY A 76 -13.15 -9.65 -23.76
CA GLY A 76 -13.17 -10.42 -25.01
C GLY A 76 -12.29 -11.67 -25.05
N GLY A 77 -11.52 -11.95 -23.99
CA GLY A 77 -10.89 -13.26 -23.75
C GLY A 77 -11.71 -14.12 -22.77
N GLU A 78 -11.20 -15.28 -22.38
CA GLU A 78 -11.75 -16.10 -21.27
C GLU A 78 -11.57 -15.44 -19.89
N GLY A 79 -11.46 -14.11 -19.83
CA GLY A 79 -11.21 -13.34 -18.60
C GLY A 79 -12.39 -13.30 -17.62
N ASN A 80 -13.36 -14.22 -17.80
CA ASN A 80 -14.47 -14.56 -16.92
C ASN A 80 -14.52 -16.09 -16.78
#